data_AF-A0A948SYX5-F1
#
_entry.id   AF-A0A948SYX5-F1
#
_cell.length_a   1.000
_cell.length_b   1.000
_cell.length_c   1.000
_cell.angle_alpha   90.00
_cell.angle_beta   90.00
_cell.angle_gamma   90.00
#
_symmetry.space_group_name_H-M   'P 1'
#
loop_
_entity.id
_entity.type
_entity.pdbx_description
1 polymer ?
#
loop_
_entity_poly.entity_id
_entity_poly.type
_entity_poly.pdbx_seq_one_letter_code
_entity_poly.pdbx_strand_id
1 'polypeptide(L)'
;MASNASLPTPDLQTAATIIETARAMVGKAVRKLAAGGGPDVEQVLAYDLAHAAAAVETARSMLDYGAKGDTEARLTCAFTGDMVHDLVTRLVGREQLWGVSAADLSFGGEFVSAFRSPEFLASLADQQGPRHLDADFEMVQDTFRSYANKEVAPRAEHVHRHNADVPEELIAGLAEMGAFGLSIPAEYGGYSEGGDGEYMGNVIATEELSRGSLGIGGSLIT
;
A
#
# COMPACT_ATOMS: atom_id res chain seq x y z
N MET A 1 -26.08 -0.57 23.20
CA MET A 1 -25.20 -0.05 24.27
C MET A 1 -23.78 -0.25 23.77
N ALA A 2 -23.14 0.78 23.23
CA ALA A 2 -21.72 0.70 22.89
C ALA A 2 -20.96 0.47 24.19
N SER A 3 -20.21 -0.62 24.28
CA SER A 3 -19.43 -0.90 25.48
C SER A 3 -18.38 0.20 25.62
N ASN A 4 -18.25 0.75 26.82
CA ASN A 4 -17.21 1.73 27.20
C ASN A 4 -15.85 1.04 27.36
N ALA A 5 -15.55 0.04 26.53
CA ALA A 5 -14.25 -0.61 26.53
C ALA A 5 -13.23 0.38 25.97
N SER A 6 -12.17 0.64 26.74
CA SER A 6 -11.03 1.40 26.24
C SER A 6 -10.45 0.69 25.01
N LEU A 7 -10.19 1.46 23.95
CA LEU A 7 -9.54 0.93 22.75
C LEU A 7 -8.23 0.22 23.13
N PRO A 8 -7.88 -0.89 22.45
CA PRO A 8 -6.63 -1.58 22.71
C PRO A 8 -5.44 -0.64 22.48
N THR A 9 -4.43 -0.74 23.36
CA THR A 9 -3.13 -0.10 23.16
C THR A 9 -2.38 -0.85 22.06
N PRO A 10 -1.79 -0.17 21.06
CA PRO A 10 -1.00 -0.81 20.01
C PRO A 10 0.12 -1.68 20.57
N ASP A 11 0.32 -2.85 19.97
CA ASP A 11 1.36 -3.81 20.36
C ASP A 11 2.20 -4.21 19.15
N LEU A 12 3.21 -3.38 18.84
CA LEU A 12 4.10 -3.61 17.71
C LEU A 12 5.03 -4.81 17.92
N GLN A 13 5.30 -5.20 19.17
CA GLN A 13 6.15 -6.35 19.46
C GLN A 13 5.46 -7.67 19.09
N THR A 14 4.18 -7.80 19.49
CA THR A 14 3.36 -8.95 19.07
C THR A 14 3.11 -8.92 17.56
N ALA A 15 2.84 -7.73 16.98
CA ALA A 15 2.70 -7.58 15.53
C ALA A 15 3.93 -8.10 14.78
N ALA A 16 5.14 -7.70 15.18
CA ALA A 16 6.39 -8.15 14.56
C ALA A 16 6.58 -9.67 14.67
N THR A 17 6.25 -10.27 15.81
CA THR A 17 6.35 -11.73 16.02
C THR A 17 5.38 -12.49 15.10
N ILE A 18 4.15 -12.01 14.98
CA ILE A 18 3.13 -12.54 14.05
C ILE A 18 3.61 -12.44 12.61
N ILE A 19 4.10 -11.27 12.19
CA ILE A 19 4.58 -11.02 10.82
C ILE A 19 5.73 -11.96 10.46
N GLU A 20 6.73 -12.11 11.33
CA GLU A 20 7.85 -13.02 11.06
C GLU A 20 7.41 -14.49 10.97
N THR A 21 6.40 -14.88 11.76
CA THR A 21 5.81 -16.21 11.67
C THR A 21 5.10 -16.42 10.34
N ALA A 22 4.25 -15.47 9.94
CA ALA A 22 3.56 -15.50 8.65
C ALA A 22 4.53 -15.51 7.48
N ARG A 23 5.62 -14.73 7.56
CA ARG A 23 6.70 -14.70 6.57
C ARG A 23 7.42 -16.04 6.45
N ALA A 24 7.74 -16.68 7.57
CA ALA A 24 8.33 -18.02 7.56
C ALA A 24 7.39 -19.06 6.92
N MET A 25 6.08 -18.97 7.19
CA MET A 25 5.06 -19.81 6.58
C MET A 25 4.98 -19.60 5.06
N VAL A 26 4.88 -18.35 4.59
CA VAL A 26 4.90 -18.01 3.15
C VAL A 26 6.18 -18.55 2.50
N GLY A 27 7.35 -18.35 3.11
CA GLY A 27 8.61 -18.88 2.58
C GLY A 27 8.63 -20.41 2.47
N LYS A 28 8.02 -21.13 3.41
CA LYS A 28 7.87 -22.60 3.32
C LYS A 28 6.92 -23.01 2.20
N ALA A 29 5.81 -22.31 2.05
CA ALA A 29 4.82 -22.60 1.02
C ALA A 29 5.34 -22.26 -0.39
N VAL A 30 6.16 -21.22 -0.56
CA VAL A 30 6.89 -20.92 -1.81
C VAL A 30 7.86 -22.05 -2.18
N ARG A 31 8.60 -22.60 -1.21
CA ARG A 31 9.45 -23.79 -1.48
C ARG A 31 8.62 -25.00 -1.90
N LYS A 32 7.43 -25.18 -1.32
CA LYS A 32 6.49 -26.23 -1.72
C LYS A 32 5.99 -26.01 -3.15
N LEU A 33 5.59 -24.79 -3.50
CA LEU A 33 5.18 -24.41 -4.86
C LEU A 33 6.26 -24.78 -5.87
N ALA A 34 7.51 -24.39 -5.61
CA ALA A 34 8.65 -24.70 -6.47
C ALA A 34 8.86 -26.22 -6.63
N ALA A 35 8.76 -26.99 -5.54
CA ALA A 35 8.88 -28.44 -5.58
C ALA A 35 7.69 -29.13 -6.30
N GLY A 36 6.53 -28.48 -6.35
CA GLY A 36 5.32 -28.96 -7.03
C GLY A 36 5.28 -28.70 -8.55
N GLY A 37 6.36 -28.16 -9.13
CA GLY A 37 6.42 -27.82 -10.56
C GLY A 37 6.21 -26.35 -10.86
N GLY A 38 6.09 -25.49 -9.84
CA GLY A 38 6.04 -24.04 -9.99
C GLY A 38 4.66 -23.49 -10.36
N PRO A 39 4.59 -22.17 -10.64
CA PRO A 39 3.33 -21.46 -10.80
C PRO A 39 2.49 -21.94 -11.98
N ASP A 40 3.12 -22.42 -13.06
CA ASP A 40 2.39 -22.90 -14.24
C ASP A 40 1.59 -24.19 -13.96
N VAL A 41 2.07 -25.01 -13.03
CA VAL A 41 1.43 -26.27 -12.61
C VAL A 41 0.46 -26.02 -11.45
N GLU A 42 0.88 -25.22 -10.48
CA GLU A 42 0.18 -25.01 -9.20
C GLU A 42 -0.41 -23.58 -9.13
N GLN A 43 -1.14 -23.18 -10.16
CA GLN A 43 -1.60 -21.79 -10.36
C GLN A 43 -2.43 -21.25 -9.19
N VAL A 44 -3.31 -22.06 -8.60
CA VAL A 44 -4.14 -21.62 -7.45
C VAL A 44 -3.28 -21.33 -6.23
N LEU A 45 -2.32 -22.22 -5.93
CA LEU A 45 -1.38 -22.01 -4.84
C LEU A 45 -0.49 -20.79 -5.10
N ALA A 46 -0.01 -20.62 -6.34
CA ALA A 46 0.81 -19.47 -6.72
C ALA A 46 0.06 -18.15 -6.57
N TYR A 47 -1.20 -18.08 -7.03
CA TYR A 47 -2.04 -16.90 -6.90
C TYR A 47 -2.24 -16.51 -5.42
N ASP A 48 -2.60 -17.47 -4.59
CA ASP A 48 -2.81 -17.21 -3.17
C ASP A 48 -1.51 -16.82 -2.45
N LEU A 49 -0.39 -17.46 -2.80
CA LEU A 49 0.91 -17.13 -2.23
C LEU A 49 1.36 -15.73 -2.62
N ALA A 50 1.09 -15.28 -3.85
CA ALA A 50 1.42 -13.93 -4.27
C ALA A 50 0.68 -12.88 -3.42
N HIS A 51 -0.62 -13.07 -3.17
CA HIS A 51 -1.42 -12.17 -2.34
C HIS A 51 -1.00 -12.21 -0.87
N ALA A 52 -0.82 -13.41 -0.32
CA ALA A 52 -0.36 -13.56 1.06
C ALA A 52 1.04 -12.98 1.28
N ALA A 53 1.96 -13.20 0.34
CA ALA A 53 3.31 -12.62 0.40
C ALA A 53 3.28 -11.10 0.35
N ALA A 54 2.46 -10.52 -0.53
CA ALA A 54 2.28 -9.07 -0.60
C ALA A 54 1.73 -8.51 0.73
N ALA A 55 0.69 -9.11 1.30
CA ALA A 55 0.14 -8.68 2.58
C ALA A 55 1.17 -8.78 3.72
N VAL A 56 1.93 -9.87 3.78
CA VAL A 56 2.98 -10.07 4.80
C VAL A 56 4.10 -9.03 4.66
N GLU A 57 4.59 -8.79 3.44
CA GLU A 57 5.67 -7.81 3.21
C GLU A 57 5.21 -6.36 3.41
N THR A 58 3.95 -6.04 3.11
CA THR A 58 3.35 -4.75 3.48
C THR A 58 3.29 -4.61 5.00
N ALA A 59 2.79 -5.61 5.72
CA ALA A 59 2.73 -5.58 7.19
C ALA A 59 4.14 -5.41 7.81
N ARG A 60 5.13 -6.11 7.26
CA ARG A 60 6.55 -5.97 7.67
C ARG A 60 7.05 -4.54 7.45
N SER A 61 6.75 -3.95 6.30
CA SER A 61 7.17 -2.58 5.97
C SER A 61 6.47 -1.54 6.85
N MET A 62 5.24 -1.83 7.30
CA MET A 62 4.52 -0.99 8.26
C MET A 62 5.11 -0.99 9.67
N LEU A 63 5.99 -1.93 10.05
CA LEU A 63 6.60 -1.91 11.39
C LEU A 63 7.45 -0.66 11.63
N ASP A 64 8.23 -0.24 10.63
CA ASP A 64 9.02 1.00 10.72
C ASP A 64 8.10 2.22 10.79
N TYR A 65 7.05 2.24 9.97
CA TYR A 65 6.01 3.27 10.01
C TYR A 65 5.33 3.34 11.38
N GLY A 66 4.91 2.20 11.93
CA GLY A 66 4.25 2.08 13.22
C GLY A 66 5.09 2.59 14.38
N ALA A 67 6.42 2.51 14.29
CA ALA A 67 7.32 3.03 15.31
C ALA A 67 7.35 4.57 15.38
N LYS A 68 6.76 5.28 14.41
CA LYS A 68 6.82 6.75 14.31
C LYS A 68 5.76 7.49 15.13
N GLY A 69 4.69 6.82 15.58
CA GLY A 69 3.64 7.46 16.38
C GLY A 69 2.47 6.53 16.75
N ASP A 70 1.51 7.04 17.54
CA ASP A 70 0.37 6.25 18.04
C ASP A 70 -0.61 5.87 16.92
N THR A 71 -0.97 6.81 16.04
CA THR A 71 -1.87 6.54 14.90
C THR A 71 -1.26 5.51 13.95
N GLU A 72 0.03 5.64 13.68
CA GLU A 72 0.82 4.75 12.84
C GLU A 72 0.90 3.35 13.45
N ALA A 73 1.15 3.26 14.76
CA ALA A 73 1.17 2.00 15.48
C ALA A 73 -0.20 1.31 15.43
N ARG A 74 -1.29 2.06 15.58
CA ARG A 74 -2.67 1.55 15.46
C ARG A 74 -2.95 1.02 14.06
N LEU A 75 -2.64 1.78 13.02
CA LEU A 75 -2.81 1.37 11.62
C LEU A 75 -2.00 0.09 11.32
N THR A 76 -0.77 0.01 11.84
CA THR A 76 0.10 -1.18 11.70
C THR A 76 -0.51 -2.39 12.39
N CYS A 77 -1.07 -2.23 13.59
CA CYS A 77 -1.73 -3.33 14.29
C CYS A 77 -3.02 -3.77 13.57
N ALA A 78 -3.81 -2.82 13.06
CA ALA A 78 -5.02 -3.11 12.27
C ALA A 78 -4.68 -3.95 11.02
N PHE A 79 -3.69 -3.48 10.25
CA PHE A 79 -3.26 -4.15 9.04
C PHE A 79 -2.66 -5.52 9.32
N THR A 80 -1.88 -5.66 10.40
CA THR A 80 -1.34 -6.96 10.83
C THR A 80 -2.47 -7.93 11.16
N GLY A 81 -3.53 -7.46 11.84
CA GLY A 81 -4.72 -8.25 12.11
C GLY A 81 -5.41 -8.72 10.82
N ASP A 82 -5.64 -7.82 9.88
CA ASP A 82 -6.25 -8.15 8.58
C ASP A 82 -5.37 -9.12 7.76
N MET A 83 -4.05 -8.94 7.75
CA MET A 83 -3.10 -9.85 7.11
C MET A 83 -3.20 -11.28 7.68
N VAL A 84 -3.25 -11.43 9.01
CA VAL A 84 -3.43 -12.75 9.63
C VAL A 84 -4.76 -13.36 9.24
N HIS A 85 -5.84 -12.57 9.24
CA HIS A 85 -7.15 -13.07 8.85
C HIS A 85 -7.19 -13.55 7.39
N ASP A 86 -6.67 -12.77 6.45
CA ASP A 86 -6.58 -13.17 5.04
C ASP A 86 -5.73 -14.45 4.88
N LEU A 87 -4.56 -14.51 5.54
CA LEU A 87 -3.70 -15.69 5.49
C LEU A 87 -4.37 -16.94 6.07
N VAL A 88 -4.96 -16.84 7.27
CA VAL A 88 -5.64 -17.97 7.92
C VAL A 88 -6.83 -18.45 7.10
N THR A 89 -7.66 -17.54 6.57
CA THR A 89 -8.84 -17.93 5.76
C THR A 89 -8.45 -18.60 4.45
N ARG A 90 -7.30 -18.23 3.86
CA ARG A 90 -6.74 -18.95 2.71
C ARG A 90 -6.22 -20.35 3.09
N LEU A 91 -5.73 -20.54 4.31
CA LEU A 91 -5.12 -21.79 4.75
C LEU A 91 -6.14 -22.85 5.18
N VAL A 92 -7.24 -22.46 5.82
CA VAL A 92 -8.22 -23.42 6.36
C VAL A 92 -8.74 -24.37 5.28
N GLY A 93 -8.51 -25.68 5.47
CA GLY A 93 -8.89 -26.73 4.53
C GLY A 93 -7.93 -26.91 3.34
N ARG A 94 -6.85 -26.12 3.29
CA ARG A 94 -5.81 -26.14 2.24
C ARG A 94 -4.39 -26.26 2.82
N GLU A 95 -4.26 -26.60 4.08
CA GLU A 95 -2.96 -26.74 4.78
C GLU A 95 -2.05 -27.77 4.10
N GLN A 96 -2.63 -28.85 3.56
CA GLN A 96 -1.86 -29.82 2.78
C GLN A 96 -1.33 -29.23 1.48
N LEU A 97 -2.14 -28.42 0.78
CA LEU A 97 -1.74 -27.74 -0.45
C LEU A 97 -0.62 -26.71 -0.19
N TRP A 98 -0.67 -26.00 0.94
CA TRP A 98 0.34 -24.99 1.29
C TRP A 98 1.57 -25.58 2.00
N GLY A 99 1.42 -26.72 2.68
CA GLY A 99 2.47 -27.32 3.50
C GLY A 99 2.74 -26.59 4.83
N VAL A 100 1.81 -25.74 5.27
CA VAL A 100 1.85 -24.98 6.53
C VAL A 100 0.51 -25.08 7.25
N SER A 101 0.50 -24.84 8.56
CA SER A 101 -0.69 -24.98 9.38
C SER A 101 -1.18 -23.61 9.86
N ALA A 102 -2.48 -23.34 9.76
CA ALA A 102 -3.07 -22.15 10.38
C ALA A 102 -2.87 -22.13 11.91
N ALA A 103 -2.65 -23.28 12.55
CA ALA A 103 -2.34 -23.36 13.98
C ALA A 103 -1.05 -22.63 14.37
N ASP A 104 -0.12 -22.46 13.43
CA ASP A 104 1.15 -21.75 13.66
C ASP A 104 0.93 -20.26 14.00
N LEU A 105 -0.23 -19.69 13.64
CA LEU A 105 -0.63 -18.31 13.95
C LEU A 105 -1.65 -18.21 15.10
N SER A 106 -2.04 -19.33 15.71
CA SER A 106 -3.10 -19.35 16.74
C SER A 106 -2.79 -18.49 17.96
N PHE A 107 -1.51 -18.30 18.30
CA PHE A 107 -1.07 -17.42 19.38
C PHE A 107 -1.45 -15.95 19.14
N GLY A 108 -1.66 -15.53 17.89
CA GLY A 108 -2.10 -14.18 17.53
C GLY A 108 -3.62 -13.97 17.65
N GLY A 109 -4.38 -14.97 18.12
CA GLY A 109 -5.86 -14.89 18.15
C GLY A 109 -6.40 -13.69 18.93
N GLU A 110 -5.84 -13.39 20.11
CA GLU A 110 -6.24 -12.22 20.90
C GLU A 110 -5.88 -10.90 20.22
N PHE A 111 -4.70 -10.84 19.59
CA PHE A 111 -4.25 -9.69 18.80
C PHE A 111 -5.23 -9.40 17.65
N VAL A 112 -5.56 -10.42 16.86
CA VAL A 112 -6.50 -10.31 15.73
C VAL A 112 -7.89 -9.88 16.22
N SER A 113 -8.37 -10.46 17.33
CA SER A 113 -9.65 -10.10 17.92
C SER A 113 -9.70 -8.63 18.36
N ALA A 114 -8.64 -8.14 19.00
CA ALA A 114 -8.56 -6.77 19.49
C ALA A 114 -8.47 -5.74 18.34
N PHE A 115 -7.51 -5.92 17.43
CA PHE A 115 -7.18 -4.94 16.39
C PHE A 115 -8.03 -5.05 15.12
N ARG A 116 -8.96 -6.01 15.07
CA ARG A 116 -10.04 -6.06 14.07
C ARG A 116 -11.43 -5.87 14.68
N SER A 117 -11.52 -5.50 15.96
CA SER A 117 -12.81 -5.20 16.57
C SER A 117 -13.50 -4.05 15.82
N PRO A 118 -14.83 -4.09 15.64
CA PRO A 118 -15.56 -3.02 14.97
C PRO A 118 -15.29 -1.65 15.59
N GLU A 119 -15.19 -1.58 16.92
CA GLU A 119 -14.91 -0.35 17.66
C GLU A 119 -13.52 0.19 17.35
N PHE A 120 -12.50 -0.67 17.27
CA PHE A 120 -11.14 -0.25 16.93
C PHE A 120 -11.05 0.20 15.47
N LEU A 121 -11.59 -0.56 14.52
CA LEU A 121 -11.56 -0.18 13.10
C LEU A 121 -12.31 1.13 12.85
N ALA A 122 -13.47 1.33 13.49
CA ALA A 122 -14.22 2.58 13.41
C ALA A 122 -13.39 3.77 13.93
N SER A 123 -12.57 3.58 14.97
CA SER A 123 -11.71 4.65 15.50
C SER A 123 -10.64 5.14 14.51
N LEU A 124 -10.30 4.33 13.50
CA LEU A 124 -9.30 4.67 12.48
C LEU A 124 -9.91 5.32 11.23
N ALA A 125 -11.23 5.23 11.04
CA ALA A 125 -11.87 5.64 9.80
C ALA A 125 -11.73 7.13 9.49
N ASP A 126 -11.74 7.97 10.53
CA ASP A 126 -11.68 9.43 10.41
C ASP A 126 -10.27 9.99 10.64
N GLN A 127 -9.27 9.12 10.84
CA GLN A 127 -7.89 9.53 11.10
C GLN A 127 -6.97 9.16 9.95
N GLN A 128 -6.45 10.20 9.28
CA GLN A 128 -5.39 10.00 8.30
C GLN A 128 -4.04 9.82 9.01
N GLY A 129 -3.34 8.74 8.69
CA GLY A 129 -1.98 8.51 9.17
C GLY A 129 -0.99 9.53 8.59
N PRO A 130 -0.08 10.11 9.40
CA PRO A 130 0.99 10.97 8.91
C PRO A 130 1.91 10.21 7.96
N ARG A 131 2.20 10.76 6.78
CA ARG A 131 2.99 10.06 5.75
C ARG A 131 4.49 10.02 6.03
N HIS A 132 4.98 10.91 6.90
CA HIS A 132 6.41 11.08 7.22
C HIS A 132 7.28 11.24 5.97
N LEU A 133 6.81 12.06 5.03
CA LEU A 133 7.60 12.46 3.88
C LEU A 133 8.65 13.48 4.32
N ASP A 134 9.82 13.45 3.68
CA ASP A 134 10.79 14.54 3.83
C ASP A 134 10.21 15.84 3.27
N ALA A 135 10.65 16.99 3.78
CA ALA A 135 10.09 18.30 3.44
C ALA A 135 10.09 18.58 1.92
N ASP A 136 11.11 18.12 1.20
CA ASP A 136 11.19 18.28 -0.26
C ASP A 136 10.07 17.49 -0.97
N PHE A 137 9.74 16.29 -0.47
CA PHE A 137 8.64 15.48 -0.98
C PHE A 137 7.26 16.02 -0.61
N GLU A 138 7.13 16.68 0.55
CA GLU A 138 5.91 17.41 0.90
C GLU A 138 5.68 18.58 -0.08
N MET A 139 6.74 19.31 -0.47
CA MET A 139 6.64 20.37 -1.48
C MET A 139 6.23 19.83 -2.85
N VAL A 140 6.81 18.70 -3.29
CA VAL A 140 6.38 18.01 -4.52
C VAL A 140 4.91 17.65 -4.44
N GLN A 141 4.48 17.03 -3.33
CA GLN A 141 3.09 16.65 -3.10
C GLN A 141 2.15 17.85 -3.22
N ASP A 142 2.42 18.94 -2.52
CA ASP A 142 1.55 20.12 -2.53
C ASP A 142 1.48 20.77 -3.91
N THR A 143 2.59 20.76 -4.65
CA THR A 143 2.67 21.28 -6.01
C THR A 143 1.74 20.49 -6.96
N PHE A 144 1.91 19.17 -7.04
CA PHE A 144 1.08 18.33 -7.92
C PHE A 144 -0.37 18.23 -7.45
N ARG A 145 -0.63 18.24 -6.13
CA ARG A 145 -1.98 18.33 -5.58
C ARG A 145 -2.69 19.61 -5.99
N SER A 146 -1.99 20.74 -5.96
CA SER A 146 -2.56 22.03 -6.36
C SER A 146 -2.97 22.00 -7.83
N TYR A 147 -2.09 21.48 -8.69
CA TYR A 147 -2.36 21.33 -10.12
C TYR A 147 -3.51 20.34 -10.39
N ALA A 148 -3.50 19.19 -9.72
CA ALA A 148 -4.56 18.18 -9.85
C ALA A 148 -5.94 18.74 -9.49
N ASN A 149 -6.05 19.51 -8.40
CA ASN A 149 -7.33 20.07 -7.97
C ASN A 149 -7.79 21.25 -8.84
N LYS A 150 -6.86 22.11 -9.29
CA LYS A 150 -7.20 23.32 -10.05
C LYS A 150 -7.40 23.04 -11.54
N GLU A 151 -6.57 22.17 -12.11
CA GLU A 151 -6.52 21.96 -13.54
C GLU A 151 -7.11 20.62 -13.98
N VAL A 152 -6.72 19.52 -13.35
CA VAL A 152 -7.11 18.17 -13.78
C VAL A 152 -8.57 17.85 -13.41
N ALA A 153 -8.91 17.93 -12.12
CA ALA A 153 -10.20 17.50 -11.58
C ALA A 153 -11.41 18.19 -12.23
N PRO A 154 -11.40 19.52 -12.50
CA PRO A 154 -12.54 20.20 -13.14
C PRO A 154 -12.82 19.74 -14.57
N ARG A 155 -11.81 19.18 -15.26
CA ARG A 155 -11.89 18.77 -16.67
C ARG A 155 -12.18 17.27 -16.83
N ALA A 156 -11.87 16.48 -15.82
CA ALA A 156 -11.92 15.02 -15.84
C ALA A 156 -13.29 14.46 -16.29
N GLU A 157 -14.37 15.01 -15.75
CA GLU A 157 -15.72 14.53 -16.04
C GLU A 157 -16.13 14.77 -17.50
N HIS A 158 -15.82 15.95 -18.04
CA HIS A 158 -16.12 16.28 -19.43
C HIS A 158 -15.36 15.35 -20.38
N VAL A 159 -14.04 15.22 -20.14
CA VAL A 159 -13.20 14.38 -20.99
C VAL A 159 -13.69 12.93 -20.99
N HIS A 160 -14.00 12.39 -19.80
CA HIS A 160 -14.47 11.02 -19.69
C HIS A 160 -15.86 10.83 -20.34
N ARG A 161 -16.81 11.75 -20.09
CA ARG A 161 -18.17 11.63 -20.65
C ARG A 161 -18.18 11.69 -22.17
N HIS A 162 -17.32 12.52 -22.76
CA HIS A 162 -17.33 12.78 -24.19
C HIS A 162 -16.30 11.98 -24.97
N ASN A 163 -15.53 11.11 -24.30
CA ASN A 163 -14.39 10.41 -24.89
C ASN A 163 -13.49 11.40 -25.65
N ALA A 164 -13.24 12.56 -25.04
CA ALA A 164 -12.40 13.59 -25.61
C ALA A 164 -10.92 13.25 -25.37
N ASP A 165 -10.05 13.90 -26.12
CA ASP A 165 -8.62 13.84 -25.86
C ASP A 165 -8.25 14.61 -24.58
N VAL A 166 -7.06 14.36 -24.06
CA VAL A 166 -6.48 15.17 -22.99
C VAL A 166 -6.30 16.59 -23.51
N PRO A 167 -6.85 17.62 -22.83
CA PRO A 167 -6.65 19.02 -23.22
C PRO A 167 -5.17 19.37 -23.33
N GLU A 168 -4.76 19.97 -24.44
CA GLU A 168 -3.36 20.35 -24.70
C GLU A 168 -2.83 21.29 -23.62
N GLU A 169 -3.67 22.16 -23.05
CA GLU A 169 -3.28 23.06 -21.98
C GLU A 169 -2.87 22.30 -20.70
N LEU A 170 -3.45 21.12 -20.45
CA LEU A 170 -3.02 20.28 -19.33
C LEU A 170 -1.65 19.65 -19.59
N ILE A 171 -1.39 19.22 -20.82
CA ILE A 171 -0.10 18.65 -21.21
C ILE A 171 0.98 19.73 -21.13
N ALA A 172 0.72 20.90 -21.70
CA ALA A 172 1.61 22.04 -21.65
C ALA A 172 1.92 22.46 -20.20
N GLY A 173 0.90 22.57 -19.34
CA GLY A 173 1.11 22.92 -17.93
C GLY A 173 1.95 21.89 -17.17
N LEU A 174 1.76 20.60 -17.41
CA LEU A 174 2.60 19.55 -16.83
C LEU A 174 4.04 19.59 -17.37
N ALA A 175 4.22 19.91 -18.65
CA ALA A 175 5.54 20.09 -19.24
C ALA A 175 6.29 21.28 -18.64
N GLU A 176 5.61 22.42 -18.43
CA GLU A 176 6.18 23.60 -17.79
C GLU A 176 6.58 23.34 -16.33
N MET A 177 5.84 22.49 -15.62
CA MET A 177 6.18 22.04 -14.27
C MET A 177 7.33 21.01 -14.24
N GLY A 178 7.82 20.56 -15.40
CA GLY A 178 8.88 19.58 -15.51
C GLY A 178 8.44 18.14 -15.25
N ALA A 179 7.13 17.86 -15.22
CA ALA A 179 6.59 16.56 -14.82
C ALA A 179 7.13 15.40 -15.70
N PHE A 180 7.27 15.63 -17.00
CA PHE A 180 7.78 14.63 -17.95
C PHE A 180 9.30 14.39 -17.85
N GLY A 181 10.02 15.25 -17.13
CA GLY A 181 11.47 15.16 -16.95
C GLY A 181 11.91 14.59 -15.60
N LEU A 182 10.97 14.27 -14.70
CA LEU A 182 11.26 13.89 -13.31
C LEU A 182 12.14 12.64 -13.19
N SER A 183 12.03 11.70 -14.11
CA SER A 183 12.86 10.47 -14.17
C SER A 183 13.92 10.51 -15.27
N ILE A 184 14.05 11.62 -15.99
CA ILE A 184 15.00 11.74 -17.11
C ILE A 184 16.32 12.32 -16.57
N PRO A 185 17.48 11.70 -16.83
CA PRO A 185 18.76 12.24 -16.36
C PRO A 185 19.00 13.67 -16.85
N ALA A 186 19.62 14.49 -16.00
CA ALA A 186 19.90 15.90 -16.29
C ALA A 186 20.70 16.12 -17.58
N GLU A 187 21.60 15.19 -17.95
CA GLU A 187 22.36 15.23 -19.20
C GLU A 187 21.49 15.14 -20.47
N TYR A 188 20.25 14.66 -20.35
CA TYR A 188 19.25 14.60 -21.43
C TYR A 188 18.17 15.67 -21.30
N GLY A 189 18.35 16.66 -20.42
CA GLY A 189 17.40 17.77 -20.21
C GLY A 189 16.26 17.44 -19.24
N GLY A 190 16.40 16.41 -18.41
CA GLY A 190 15.49 16.14 -17.30
C GLY A 190 16.00 16.68 -15.95
N TYR A 191 15.45 16.13 -14.87
CA TYR A 191 15.71 16.59 -13.49
C TYR A 191 16.30 15.51 -12.57
N SER A 192 16.53 14.30 -13.09
CA SER A 192 17.17 13.22 -12.33
C SER A 192 18.69 13.44 -12.27
N GLU A 193 19.22 13.49 -11.06
CA GLU A 193 20.65 13.49 -10.71
C GLU A 193 21.15 12.07 -10.36
N GLY A 194 20.25 11.09 -10.30
CA GLY A 194 20.46 9.69 -9.92
C GLY A 194 20.28 9.45 -8.41
N GLY A 195 19.39 8.52 -8.05
CA GLY A 195 19.26 8.02 -6.68
C GLY A 195 17.86 7.52 -6.32
N ASP A 196 17.75 6.79 -5.20
CA ASP A 196 16.49 6.16 -4.77
C ASP A 196 15.38 7.18 -4.44
N GLY A 197 15.73 8.42 -4.08
CA GLY A 197 14.78 9.49 -3.75
C GLY A 197 13.98 10.01 -4.95
N GLU A 198 14.46 9.81 -6.18
CA GLU A 198 13.83 10.35 -7.38
C GLU A 198 12.56 9.58 -7.75
N TYR A 199 12.58 8.27 -7.50
CA TYR A 199 11.39 7.44 -7.66
C TYR A 199 10.27 7.87 -6.71
N MET A 200 10.61 8.32 -5.50
CA MET A 200 9.63 8.82 -4.54
C MET A 200 8.92 10.08 -5.04
N GLY A 201 9.67 11.03 -5.62
CA GLY A 201 9.08 12.22 -6.23
C GLY A 201 8.10 11.89 -7.37
N ASN A 202 8.45 10.93 -8.23
CA ASN A 202 7.58 10.45 -9.30
C ASN A 202 6.33 9.74 -8.77
N VAL A 203 6.46 8.89 -7.75
CA VAL A 203 5.32 8.22 -7.10
C VAL A 203 4.36 9.25 -6.53
N ILE A 204 4.86 10.24 -5.79
CA ILE A 204 4.05 11.29 -5.19
C ILE A 204 3.32 12.13 -6.26
N ALA A 205 4.03 12.52 -7.32
CA ALA A 205 3.43 13.24 -8.43
C ALA A 205 2.31 12.41 -9.10
N THR A 206 2.57 11.13 -9.33
CA THR A 206 1.60 10.19 -9.92
C THR A 206 0.38 10.01 -9.04
N GLU A 207 0.55 9.86 -7.73
CA GLU A 207 -0.54 9.74 -6.77
C GLU A 207 -1.45 10.98 -6.78
N GLU A 208 -0.87 12.17 -6.67
CA GLU A 208 -1.67 13.40 -6.61
C GLU A 208 -2.36 13.73 -7.94
N LEU A 209 -1.72 13.47 -9.09
CA LEU A 209 -2.36 13.64 -10.40
C LEU A 209 -3.46 12.60 -10.64
N SER A 210 -3.23 11.34 -10.27
CA SER A 210 -4.22 10.26 -10.36
C SER A 210 -5.45 10.55 -9.49
N ARG A 211 -5.25 11.21 -8.35
CA ARG A 211 -6.35 11.67 -7.47
C ARG A 211 -7.27 12.66 -8.16
N GLY A 212 -6.74 13.52 -9.03
CA GLY A 212 -7.54 14.42 -9.87
C GLY A 212 -8.24 13.68 -11.01
N SER A 213 -7.47 12.86 -11.74
CA SER A 213 -8.00 11.92 -12.73
C SER A 213 -6.93 10.92 -13.13
N LEU A 214 -7.25 9.63 -13.11
CA LEU A 214 -6.34 8.60 -13.59
C LEU A 214 -6.04 8.76 -15.09
N GLY A 215 -7.07 9.01 -15.92
CA GLY A 215 -6.92 9.00 -17.37
C GLY A 215 -6.19 10.23 -17.93
N ILE A 216 -6.50 11.42 -17.42
CA ILE A 216 -5.95 12.68 -17.95
C ILE A 216 -4.94 13.37 -17.03
N GLY A 217 -4.60 12.74 -15.91
CA GLY A 217 -3.59 13.20 -14.96
C GLY A 217 -2.54 12.13 -14.73
N GLY A 218 -2.92 11.08 -14.00
CA GLY A 218 -2.01 9.99 -13.63
C GLY A 218 -1.31 9.32 -14.81
N SER A 219 -2.06 8.92 -15.83
CA SER A 219 -1.54 8.17 -16.99
C SER A 219 -0.61 8.98 -17.89
N LEU A 220 -0.51 10.30 -17.72
CA LEU A 220 0.35 11.14 -18.56
C LEU A 220 1.82 11.02 -18.17
N ILE A 221 2.11 10.72 -16.91
CA ILE A 221 3.46 10.77 -16.34
C ILE A 221 4.00 9.39 -15.95
N THR A 222 3.30 8.31 -16.34
CA THR A 222 3.69 6.91 -16.13
C THR A 222 4.01 6.23 -17.44
#